data_AF-A0A822EIM0-F1
#
_entry.id   AF-A0A822EIM0-F1
#
_cell.length_a   1.000
_cell.length_b   1.000
_cell.length_c   1.000
_cell.angle_alpha   90.00
_cell.angle_beta   90.00
_cell.angle_gamma   90.00
#
_symmetry.space_group_name_H-M   'P 1'
#
loop_
_entity.id
_entity.type
_entity.pdbx_description
1 polymer ?
#
loop_
_entity_poly.entity_id
_entity_poly.type
_entity_poly.pdbx_seq_one_letter_code
_entity_poly.pdbx_strand_id
1 'polypeptide(L)' 'QPTVKWFKNNVELKNVGTKANDDTYELVIPNVKPEDEGNYKVVITNPLGEQESQCKLTVIEPTDIKCDFPEQQTIQVGKP' A
#
# COMPACT_ATOMS: atom_id res chain seq x y z
N GLN A 1 -23.96 16.87 9.38
CA GLN A 1 -23.07 16.09 8.49
C GLN A 1 -21.82 15.74 9.27
N PRO A 2 -21.36 14.48 9.28
CA PRO A 2 -20.15 14.10 9.99
C PRO A 2 -18.89 14.63 9.26
N THR A 3 -17.82 14.83 10.01
CA THR A 3 -16.49 15.16 9.49
C THR A 3 -15.65 13.89 9.42
N VAL A 4 -14.93 13.69 8.31
CA VAL A 4 -14.11 12.49 8.11
C VAL A 4 -12.65 12.88 7.93
N LYS A 5 -11.78 12.27 8.73
CA LYS A 5 -10.32 12.45 8.66
C LYS A 5 -9.64 11.10 8.47
N TRP A 6 -8.64 11.09 7.59
CA TRP A 6 -7.83 9.92 7.30
C TRP A 6 -6.40 10.13 7.80
N PHE A 7 -5.79 9.07 8.29
CA PHE A 7 -4.44 9.07 8.84
C PHE A 7 -3.64 7.93 8.27
N LYS A 8 -2.34 8.15 8.06
CA LYS A 8 -1.35 7.11 7.81
C LYS A 8 -0.25 7.23 8.85
N ASN A 9 0.03 6.16 9.58
CA ASN A 9 1.06 6.14 10.63
C ASN A 9 0.90 7.31 11.62
N ASN A 10 -0.35 7.58 12.03
CA ASN A 10 -0.76 8.68 12.91
C ASN A 10 -0.58 10.11 12.35
N VAL A 11 -0.23 10.26 11.07
CA VAL A 11 -0.16 11.55 10.39
C VAL A 11 -1.42 11.75 9.56
N GLU A 12 -2.12 12.87 9.75
CA GLU A 12 -3.31 13.22 8.98
C GLU A 12 -2.98 13.37 7.49
N LEU A 13 -3.70 12.64 6.64
CA LEU A 13 -3.58 12.73 5.20
C LEU A 13 -4.42 13.89 4.68
N LYS A 14 -3.78 14.82 3.95
CA LYS A 14 -4.44 15.95 3.29
C LYS A 14 -4.55 15.68 1.79
N ASN A 15 -5.62 16.16 1.16
CA ASN A 15 -5.86 16.05 -0.29
C ASN A 15 -5.87 14.60 -0.82
N VAL A 16 -6.50 13.68 -0.08
CA VAL A 16 -6.66 12.29 -0.50
C VAL A 16 -7.90 12.07 -1.35
N GLY A 17 -7.84 11.09 -2.25
CA GLY A 17 -9.00 10.61 -2.96
C GLY A 17 -9.95 9.86 -2.02
N THR A 18 -11.14 10.41 -1.80
CA THR A 18 -12.16 9.78 -0.96
C THR A 18 -13.46 9.60 -1.73
N LYS A 19 -14.22 8.57 -1.36
CA LYS A 19 -15.60 8.39 -1.78
C LYS A 19 -16.49 8.34 -0.54
N ALA A 20 -17.68 8.88 -0.66
CA ALA A 20 -18.69 8.84 0.38
C ALA A 20 -20.03 8.44 -0.25
N ASN A 21 -20.65 7.41 0.31
CA ASN A 21 -22.03 7.01 0.05
C ASN A 21 -22.85 7.20 1.32
N ASP A 22 -24.14 6.87 1.31
CA ASP A 22 -25.05 7.14 2.43
C ASP A 22 -24.55 6.60 3.79
N ASP A 23 -23.93 5.42 3.79
CA ASP A 23 -23.46 4.75 5.02
C ASP A 23 -21.95 4.43 5.04
N THR A 24 -21.21 4.74 3.98
CA THR A 24 -19.80 4.33 3.84
C THR A 24 -18.87 5.45 3.40
N TYR A 25 -17.68 5.46 3.99
CA TYR A 25 -16.56 6.33 3.65
C TYR A 25 -15.36 5.49 3.23
N GLU A 26 -14.80 5.79 2.07
CA GLU A 26 -13.72 5.03 1.46
C GLU A 26 -12.52 5.93 1.15
N LEU A 27 -11.32 5.42 1.41
CA LEU A 27 -10.04 6.00 0.97
C LEU A 27 -9.54 5.23 -0.25
N VAL A 28 -9.21 5.95 -1.32
CA VAL A 28 -8.76 5.37 -2.58
C VAL A 28 -7.30 5.73 -2.83
N ILE A 29 -6.45 4.72 -2.97
CA ILE A 29 -5.00 4.86 -3.26
C ILE A 29 -4.74 4.20 -4.63
N PRO A 30 -4.74 4.96 -5.74
CA PRO A 30 -4.45 4.42 -7.07
C PRO A 30 -2.94 4.20 -7.24
N ASN A 31 -2.55 3.19 -8.03
CA ASN A 31 -1.15 2.90 -8.37
C ASN A 31 -0.24 2.79 -7.13
N VAL A 32 -0.58 1.85 -6.24
CA VAL A 32 0.12 1.60 -4.97
C VAL A 32 1.62 1.39 -5.19
N LYS A 33 2.43 2.05 -4.38
CA LYS A 33 3.90 1.96 -4.33
C LYS A 33 4.38 1.45 -2.97
N PRO A 34 5.65 1.02 -2.83
CA PRO A 34 6.20 0.59 -1.53
C PRO A 34 6.06 1.65 -0.44
N GLU A 35 6.19 2.93 -0.80
CA GLU A 35 6.01 4.05 0.11
C GLU A 35 4.59 4.17 0.67
N ASP A 36 3.59 3.55 0.04
CA ASP A 36 2.20 3.53 0.49
C ASP A 36 1.95 2.57 1.66
N GLU A 37 2.86 1.64 1.95
CA GLU A 37 2.75 0.75 3.12
C GLU A 37 2.57 1.55 4.43
N GLY A 38 1.68 1.07 5.30
CA GLY A 38 1.47 1.69 6.60
C GLY A 38 0.18 1.28 7.30
N ASN A 39 0.00 1.83 8.51
CA ASN A 39 -1.23 1.71 9.27
C ASN A 39 -2.15 2.89 8.92
N TYR A 40 -3.31 2.59 8.39
CA TYR A 40 -4.33 3.57 8.02
C TYR A 40 -5.42 3.61 9.07
N LYS A 41 -5.90 4.81 9.36
CA LYS A 41 -7.00 5.05 10.29
C LYS A 41 -7.97 6.07 9.73
N VAL A 42 -9.26 5.84 9.91
CA VAL A 42 -10.32 6.82 9.67
C VAL A 42 -10.92 7.23 11.01
N VAL A 43 -11.19 8.52 11.15
CA VAL A 43 -11.90 9.10 12.28
C VAL A 43 -13.11 9.86 11.73
N ILE A 44 -14.29 9.48 12.21
CA ILE A 44 -15.58 10.07 11.83
C ILE A 44 -16.14 10.78 13.06
N THR A 45 -16.33 12.08 12.98
CA THR A 45 -16.82 12.91 14.09
C THR A 45 -18.19 13.49 13.74
N ASN A 46 -19.16 13.36 14.64
CA ASN A 46 -20.44 14.05 14.60
C ASN A 46 -20.67 14.84 15.91
N PRO A 47 -21.71 15.69 16.03
CA PRO A 47 -21.93 16.45 17.26
C PRO A 47 -22.16 15.63 18.54
N LEU A 48 -22.46 14.33 18.41
CA LEU A 48 -22.71 13.43 19.54
C LEU A 48 -21.45 12.64 19.96
N GLY A 49 -20.42 12.61 19.11
CA GLY A 49 -19.18 11.90 19.42
C GLY A 49 -18.33 11.59 18.20
N GLU A 50 -17.43 10.63 18.39
CA GLU A 50 -16.43 10.23 17.41
C GLU A 50 -16.34 8.70 17.36
N GLN A 51 -16.10 8.18 16.16
CA GLN A 51 -15.84 6.76 15.94
C GLN A 51 -14.63 6.61 15.01
N GLU A 52 -13.85 5.55 15.22
CA GLU A 52 -12.67 5.24 14.41
C GLU A 52 -12.65 3.80 13.89
N SER A 53 -11.93 3.59 12.79
CA SER A 53 -11.60 2.28 12.23
C SER A 53 -10.18 2.29 11.67
N GLN A 54 -9.47 1.17 11.77
CA GLN A 54 -8.05 1.07 11.40
C GLN A 54 -7.70 -0.24 10.69
N CYS A 55 -6.73 -0.19 9.78
CA CYS A 55 -6.20 -1.35 9.07
C CYS A 55 -4.72 -1.15 8.70
N LYS A 56 -4.00 -2.24 8.41
CA LYS A 56 -2.63 -2.21 7.89
C LYS A 56 -2.64 -2.52 6.39
N LEU A 57 -2.05 -1.64 5.59
CA LEU A 57 -1.76 -1.86 4.18
C LEU A 57 -0.33 -2.39 4.06
N THR A 58 -0.16 -3.57 3.45
CA THR A 58 1.15 -4.16 3.12
C THR A 58 1.32 -4.21 1.61
N VAL A 59 2.48 -3.76 1.13
CA VAL A 59 2.78 -3.71 -0.31
C VAL A 59 3.83 -4.77 -0.63
N ILE A 60 3.49 -5.70 -1.52
CA ILE A 60 4.37 -6.79 -1.93
C ILE A 60 4.93 -6.47 -3.31
N GLU A 61 6.24 -6.28 -3.39
CA GLU A 61 6.94 -6.13 -4.67
C GLU A 61 7.20 -7.51 -5.30
N PRO A 62 7.07 -7.64 -6.63
CA PRO A 62 7.50 -8.85 -7.33
C PRO A 62 9.00 -9.05 -7.12
N THR A 63 9.39 -10.25 -6.72
CA THR A 63 10.81 -10.61 -6.58
C THR A 63 11.45 -10.70 -7.96
N ASP A 64 12.53 -9.95 -8.19
CA ASP A 64 13.42 -10.19 -9.34
C ASP A 64 14.05 -11.58 -9.20
N ILE A 65 13.57 -12.54 -9.99
CA ILE A 65 14.26 -13.82 -10.15
C ILE A 65 15.54 -13.52 -10.92
N LYS A 66 16.64 -13.30 -10.19
CA LYS A 66 17.96 -13.30 -10.82
C LYS A 66 18.24 -14.72 -11.29
N CYS A 67 17.95 -14.98 -12.56
CA CYS A 67 18.42 -16.17 -13.25
C CYS A 67 19.95 -16.06 -13.35
N ASP A 68 20.64 -16.68 -12.41
CA ASP A 68 22.08 -16.91 -12.49
C ASP A 68 22.29 -17.99 -13.57
N PHE A 69 22.26 -17.57 -14.84
CA PHE A 69 22.60 -18.47 -15.95
C PHE A 69 24.10 -18.75 -15.86
N PRO A 70 24.54 -20.00 -15.68
CA PRO A 70 25.96 -20.31 -15.66
C PRO A 70 26.56 -19.89 -17.02
N GLU A 71 27.67 -19.15 -16.96
CA GLU A 71 28.45 -18.74 -18.13
C GLU A 71 28.75 -19.98 -19.00
N GLN A 72 28.50 -19.88 -20.31
CA GLN A 72 28.70 -20.98 -21.25
C GLN A 72 30.16 -21.47 -21.19
N GLN A 73 30.39 -22.63 -20.59
CA GLN A 73 31.71 -23.26 -20.58
C GLN A 73 31.93 -24.04 -21.88
N THR A 74 32.89 -23.59 -22.69
CA THR A 74 33.34 -24.34 -23.87
C THR A 74 34.29 -25.46 -23.42
N ILE A 75 33.84 -26.71 -23.52
CA ILE A 75 34.73 -27.87 -23.30
C ILE A 75 35.73 -27.93 -24.46
N GLN A 76 37.02 -27.80 -24.16
CA GLN A 76 38.08 -28.07 -25.12
C GLN A 76 38.13 -29.59 -25.35
N VAL A 77 37.78 -30.05 -26.56
CA VAL A 77 37.96 -31.47 -26.94
C VAL A 77 39.46 -31.79 -26.85
N GLY A 78 39.79 -32.78 -26.02
CA GLY A 78 41.17 -33.22 -25.83
C GLY A 78 41.84 -33.59 -27.16
N LYS A 79 43.08 -33.14 -27.34
CA LYS A 79 43.93 -33.56 -28.46
C LYS A 79 44.23 -35.07 -28.34
N PRO A 80 44.36 -35.78 -29.49
CA PRO A 80 44.59 -37.22 -29.53
C PRO A 80 45.92 -37.63 -28.90
#